data_AF-A0A3E0X3R7-F1
#
_entry.id   AF-A0A3E0X3R7-F1
#
_cell.length_a   1.000
_cell.length_b   1.000
_cell.length_c   1.000
_cell.angle_alpha   90.00
_cell.angle_beta   90.00
_cell.angle_gamma   90.00
#
_symmetry.space_group_name_H-M   'P 1'
#
loop_
_entity.id
_entity.type
_entity.pdbx_description
1 polymer ?
#
loop_
_entity_poly.entity_id
_entity_poly.type
_entity_poly.pdbx_seq_one_letter_code
_entity_poly.pdbx_strand_id
1 'polypeptide(L)'
;MASYKAKQIARIKDAVLAARTALRESGDFDPLRFAKVYVAHEGVQLPGRVDDDAERERVGQALLRALRLQSGGGQDPDVARELHRIEQEVDWLRYACQDDVVAFRAQLGPQAEKEPACQALVKEGNGLGPGLYGKYDVIVLRPECSDCRFVPVHQHELEW
;
A
#
# COMPACT_ATOMS: atom_id res chain seq x y z
N MET A 1 9.59 3.77 18.01
CA MET A 1 8.85 2.73 17.26
C MET A 1 9.66 2.35 16.04
N ALA A 2 9.53 1.13 15.54
CA ALA A 2 10.33 0.66 14.42
C ALA A 2 9.90 1.35 13.12
N SER A 3 10.77 2.15 12.52
CA SER A 3 10.51 2.84 11.24
C SER A 3 11.20 2.13 10.07
N TYR A 4 10.69 2.35 8.86
CA TYR A 4 11.40 1.93 7.65
C TYR A 4 12.65 2.79 7.42
N LYS A 5 13.75 2.16 7.00
CA LYS A 5 14.93 2.88 6.52
C LYS A 5 14.71 3.33 5.07
N ALA A 6 15.43 4.35 4.60
CA ALA A 6 15.32 4.86 3.24
C ALA A 6 15.48 3.76 2.15
N LYS A 7 16.47 2.86 2.33
CA LYS A 7 16.67 1.71 1.43
C LYS A 7 15.45 0.78 1.37
N GLN A 8 14.78 0.58 2.51
CA GLN A 8 13.58 -0.24 2.57
C GLN A 8 12.40 0.45 1.88
N ILE A 9 12.23 1.76 2.08
CA ILE A 9 11.20 2.55 1.39
C ILE A 9 11.39 2.48 -0.13
N ALA A 10 12.63 2.62 -0.62
CA ALA A 10 12.92 2.50 -2.05
C ALA A 10 12.54 1.11 -2.60
N ARG A 11 12.95 0.02 -1.92
CA ARG A 11 12.58 -1.36 -2.29
C ARG A 11 11.06 -1.56 -2.34
N ILE A 12 10.34 -1.08 -1.33
CA ILE A 12 8.86 -1.19 -1.28
C ILE A 12 8.25 -0.45 -2.48
N LYS A 13 8.73 0.76 -2.78
CA LYS A 13 8.24 1.54 -3.92
C LYS A 13 8.47 0.81 -5.25
N ASP A 14 9.67 0.30 -5.47
CA ASP A 14 10.01 -0.44 -6.68
C ASP A 14 9.14 -1.69 -6.84
N ALA A 15 8.94 -2.45 -5.76
CA ALA A 15 8.09 -3.63 -5.75
C ALA A 15 6.61 -3.31 -6.08
N VAL A 16 6.08 -2.22 -5.53
CA VAL A 16 4.71 -1.76 -5.82
C VAL A 16 4.58 -1.32 -7.27
N LEU A 17 5.55 -0.56 -7.80
CA LEU A 17 5.55 -0.14 -9.20
C LEU A 17 5.58 -1.33 -10.16
N ALA A 18 6.43 -2.32 -9.89
CA ALA A 18 6.50 -3.56 -10.66
C ALA A 18 5.17 -4.33 -10.61
N ALA A 19 4.61 -4.51 -9.41
CA ALA A 19 3.34 -5.23 -9.24
C ALA A 19 2.16 -4.51 -9.89
N ARG A 20 2.06 -3.18 -9.76
CA ARG A 20 1.04 -2.38 -10.46
C ARG A 20 1.16 -2.49 -11.97
N THR A 21 2.39 -2.46 -12.50
CA THR A 21 2.63 -2.62 -13.94
C THR A 21 2.15 -3.97 -14.44
N ALA A 22 2.49 -5.06 -13.73
CA ALA A 22 2.04 -6.40 -14.08
C ALA A 22 0.51 -6.54 -14.07
N LEU A 23 -0.19 -5.91 -13.10
CA LEU A 23 -1.65 -5.90 -13.10
C LEU A 23 -2.21 -5.13 -14.31
N ARG A 24 -1.70 -3.93 -14.60
CA ARG A 24 -2.15 -3.12 -15.76
C ARG A 24 -1.98 -3.88 -17.08
N GLU A 25 -0.82 -4.49 -17.29
CA GLU A 25 -0.53 -5.27 -18.50
C GLU A 25 -1.46 -6.47 -18.65
N SER A 26 -1.86 -7.07 -17.53
CA SER A 26 -2.75 -8.23 -17.55
C SER A 26 -4.23 -7.88 -17.72
N GLY A 27 -4.63 -6.63 -17.43
CA GLY A 27 -6.03 -6.21 -17.39
C GLY A 27 -6.85 -6.84 -16.26
N ASP A 28 -6.22 -7.59 -15.36
CA ASP A 28 -6.85 -8.30 -14.25
C ASP A 28 -6.31 -7.79 -12.91
N PHE A 29 -7.20 -7.38 -12.03
CA PHE A 29 -6.89 -6.79 -10.72
C PHE A 29 -6.88 -7.85 -9.61
N ASP A 30 -6.22 -8.99 -9.85
CA ASP A 30 -6.09 -10.09 -8.89
C ASP A 30 -5.05 -9.78 -7.79
N PRO A 31 -5.44 -9.73 -6.50
CA PRO A 31 -4.52 -9.57 -5.37
C PRO A 31 -3.40 -10.61 -5.33
N LEU A 32 -3.67 -11.86 -5.70
CA LEU A 32 -2.64 -12.91 -5.69
C LEU A 32 -1.58 -12.67 -6.76
N ARG A 33 -1.96 -12.17 -7.94
CA ARG A 33 -1.01 -11.76 -8.99
C ARG A 33 -0.13 -10.61 -8.52
N PHE A 34 -0.72 -9.58 -7.91
CA PHE A 34 0.03 -8.47 -7.31
C PHE A 34 1.06 -8.99 -6.30
N ALA A 35 0.60 -9.82 -5.35
CA ALA A 35 1.42 -10.34 -4.27
C ALA A 35 2.63 -11.12 -4.77
N LYS A 36 2.46 -11.93 -5.82
CA LYS A 36 3.57 -12.71 -6.40
C LYS A 36 4.69 -11.81 -6.91
N VAL A 37 4.35 -10.75 -7.66
CA VAL A 37 5.34 -9.81 -8.19
C VAL A 37 5.95 -9.00 -7.05
N TYR A 38 5.12 -8.49 -6.15
CA TYR A 38 5.57 -7.71 -5.00
C TYR A 38 6.56 -8.49 -4.09
N VAL A 39 6.28 -9.75 -3.78
CA VAL A 39 7.18 -10.62 -3.01
C VAL A 39 8.46 -10.92 -3.79
N ALA A 40 8.37 -11.20 -5.10
CA ALA A 40 9.54 -11.45 -5.95
C ALA A 40 10.47 -10.23 -6.06
N HIS A 41 9.94 -9.02 -5.91
CA HIS A 41 10.69 -7.77 -5.85
C HIS A 41 11.06 -7.33 -4.42
N GLU A 42 11.06 -8.26 -3.48
CA GLU A 42 11.44 -8.04 -2.07
C GLU A 42 10.60 -6.95 -1.34
N GLY A 43 9.36 -6.75 -1.75
CA GLY A 43 8.51 -5.65 -1.28
C GLY A 43 7.99 -5.78 0.16
N VAL A 44 7.99 -6.99 0.74
CA VAL A 44 7.43 -7.29 2.07
C VAL A 44 7.97 -6.32 3.14
N GLN A 45 7.05 -5.73 3.91
CA GLN A 45 7.40 -4.68 4.86
C GLN A 45 7.69 -5.23 6.25
N LEU A 46 8.96 -5.16 6.65
CA LEU A 46 9.41 -5.52 8.00
C LEU A 46 10.01 -4.30 8.71
N PRO A 47 9.23 -3.56 9.51
CA PRO A 47 9.70 -2.34 10.16
C PRO A 47 10.94 -2.61 11.03
N GLY A 48 12.00 -1.82 10.85
CA GLY A 48 13.26 -1.97 11.59
C GLY A 48 14.11 -3.20 11.24
N ARG A 49 13.62 -4.14 10.41
CA ARG A 49 14.27 -5.41 10.07
C ARG A 49 14.65 -5.48 8.58
N VAL A 50 15.48 -4.53 8.14
CA VAL A 50 15.82 -4.35 6.71
C VAL A 50 16.56 -5.55 6.13
N ASP A 51 17.45 -6.17 6.92
CA ASP A 51 18.38 -7.22 6.46
C ASP A 51 17.95 -8.62 6.96
N ASP A 52 16.69 -8.76 7.42
CA ASP A 52 16.12 -10.04 7.87
C ASP A 52 15.44 -10.77 6.69
N ASP A 53 16.27 -11.30 5.81
CA ASP A 53 15.80 -11.95 4.58
C ASP A 53 15.00 -13.24 4.87
N ALA A 54 15.36 -13.96 5.94
CA ALA A 54 14.65 -15.17 6.36
C ALA A 54 13.21 -14.85 6.81
N GLU A 55 13.04 -13.81 7.63
CA GLU A 55 11.70 -13.37 8.04
C GLU A 55 10.90 -12.82 6.86
N ARG A 56 11.57 -12.12 5.92
CA ARG A 56 10.94 -11.59 4.72
C ARG A 56 10.39 -12.70 3.84
N GLU A 57 11.18 -13.75 3.63
CA GLU A 57 10.77 -14.92 2.89
C GLU A 57 9.60 -15.63 3.61
N ARG A 58 9.69 -15.82 4.94
CA ARG A 58 8.62 -16.44 5.74
C ARG A 58 7.30 -15.69 5.58
N VAL A 59 7.31 -14.36 5.75
CA VAL A 59 6.12 -13.51 5.63
C VAL A 59 5.60 -13.51 4.20
N GLY A 60 6.47 -13.41 3.19
CA GLY A 60 6.09 -13.49 1.79
C GLY A 60 5.42 -14.81 1.42
N GLN A 61 5.94 -15.94 1.87
CA GLN A 61 5.32 -17.25 1.65
C GLN A 61 3.98 -17.39 2.38
N ALA A 62 3.89 -16.91 3.62
CA ALA A 62 2.65 -16.91 4.40
C ALA A 62 1.57 -16.07 3.73
N LEU A 63 1.92 -14.89 3.23
CA LEU A 63 1.04 -13.99 2.48
C LEU A 63 0.49 -14.64 1.21
N LEU A 64 1.36 -15.24 0.39
CA LEU A 64 0.95 -15.93 -0.83
C LEU A 64 0.02 -17.12 -0.53
N ARG A 65 0.27 -17.84 0.57
CA ARG A 65 -0.61 -18.91 1.03
C ARG A 65 -1.97 -18.37 1.47
N ALA A 66 -1.98 -17.27 2.24
CA ALA A 66 -3.20 -16.65 2.73
C ALA A 66 -4.12 -16.23 1.58
N LEU A 67 -3.58 -15.55 0.56
CA LEU A 67 -4.32 -15.14 -0.63
C LEU A 67 -4.84 -16.33 -1.44
N ARG A 68 -4.04 -17.39 -1.61
CA ARG A 68 -4.49 -18.62 -2.32
C ARG A 68 -5.65 -19.31 -1.61
N LEU A 69 -5.63 -19.33 -0.28
CA LEU A 69 -6.66 -19.96 0.55
C LEU A 69 -7.84 -19.03 0.83
N GLN A 70 -7.77 -17.76 0.39
CA GLN A 70 -8.71 -16.71 0.78
C GLN A 70 -8.89 -16.61 2.30
N SER A 71 -7.80 -16.89 3.04
CA SER A 71 -7.75 -16.76 4.48
C SER A 71 -7.12 -15.43 4.86
N GLY A 72 -7.61 -14.79 5.93
CA GLY A 72 -6.96 -13.59 6.48
C GLY A 72 -5.54 -13.86 7.02
N GLY A 73 -4.92 -12.84 7.60
CA GLY A 73 -3.53 -12.91 8.11
C GLY A 73 -3.31 -13.80 9.34
N GLY A 74 -4.37 -14.40 9.87
CA GLY A 74 -4.31 -15.17 11.11
C GLY A 74 -3.91 -14.31 12.30
N GLN A 75 -2.98 -14.80 13.12
CA GLN A 75 -2.41 -14.09 14.26
C GLN A 75 -1.08 -13.37 13.93
N ASP A 76 -0.62 -13.42 12.68
CA ASP A 76 0.63 -12.79 12.27
C ASP A 76 0.38 -11.33 11.85
N PRO A 77 0.84 -10.33 12.62
CA PRO A 77 0.59 -8.92 12.34
C PRO A 77 1.29 -8.43 11.08
N ASP A 78 2.42 -9.03 10.69
CA ASP A 78 3.13 -8.64 9.47
C ASP A 78 2.39 -9.16 8.24
N VAL A 79 1.88 -10.39 8.28
CA VAL A 79 1.04 -10.92 7.19
C VAL A 79 -0.26 -10.12 7.06
N ALA A 80 -0.90 -9.77 8.18
CA ALA A 80 -2.11 -8.94 8.17
C ALA A 80 -1.88 -7.56 7.54
N ARG A 81 -0.73 -6.92 7.85
CA ARG A 81 -0.32 -5.65 7.25
C ARG A 81 -0.14 -5.76 5.74
N GLU A 82 0.53 -6.83 5.28
CA GLU A 82 0.76 -7.04 3.84
C GLU A 82 -0.52 -7.36 3.08
N LEU A 83 -1.46 -8.11 3.67
CA LEU A 83 -2.77 -8.35 3.06
C LEU A 83 -3.53 -7.03 2.86
N HIS A 84 -3.61 -6.22 3.91
CA HIS A 84 -4.27 -4.92 3.82
C HIS A 84 -3.60 -4.02 2.77
N ARG A 85 -2.27 -4.00 2.75
CA ARG A 85 -1.51 -3.26 1.74
C ARG A 85 -1.86 -3.68 0.32
N ILE A 86 -1.92 -4.98 0.05
CA ILE A 86 -2.21 -5.50 -1.29
C ILE A 86 -3.63 -5.14 -1.71
N GLU A 87 -4.61 -5.29 -0.82
CA GLU A 87 -5.99 -4.89 -1.08
C GLU A 87 -6.07 -3.41 -1.48
N GLN A 88 -5.43 -2.53 -0.69
CA GLN A 88 -5.38 -1.11 -0.99
C GLN A 88 -4.72 -0.79 -2.33
N GLU A 89 -3.62 -1.46 -2.65
CA GLU A 89 -2.87 -1.22 -3.89
C GLU A 89 -3.63 -1.71 -5.14
N VAL A 90 -4.34 -2.83 -5.00
CA VAL A 90 -5.21 -3.37 -6.05
C VAL A 90 -6.42 -2.45 -6.26
N ASP A 91 -7.07 -2.03 -5.19
CA ASP A 91 -8.19 -1.06 -5.24
C ASP A 91 -7.73 0.26 -5.84
N TRP A 92 -6.61 0.81 -5.36
CA TRP A 92 -6.00 2.02 -5.90
C TRP A 92 -5.81 1.91 -7.40
N LEU A 93 -5.19 0.83 -7.86
CA LEU A 93 -4.93 0.66 -9.29
C LEU A 93 -6.22 0.56 -10.11
N ARG A 94 -7.22 -0.17 -9.59
CA ARG A 94 -8.53 -0.30 -10.22
C ARG A 94 -9.19 1.06 -10.43
N TYR A 95 -9.20 1.91 -9.40
CA TYR A 95 -9.75 3.27 -9.48
C TYR A 95 -8.88 4.19 -10.33
N ALA A 96 -7.55 4.08 -10.26
CA ALA A 96 -6.64 4.92 -11.05
C ALA A 96 -6.82 4.73 -12.56
N CYS A 97 -7.28 3.55 -13.00
CA CYS A 97 -7.60 3.28 -14.40
C CYS A 97 -8.94 3.89 -14.87
N GLN A 98 -9.74 4.46 -13.97
CA GLN A 98 -10.98 5.17 -14.34
C GLN A 98 -10.63 6.60 -14.76
N ASP A 99 -11.26 7.07 -15.83
CA ASP A 99 -10.99 8.40 -16.41
C ASP A 99 -11.45 9.54 -15.51
N ASP A 100 -12.53 9.33 -14.77
CA ASP A 100 -13.18 10.32 -13.91
C ASP A 100 -12.51 10.45 -12.53
N VAL A 101 -11.76 9.46 -12.07
CA VAL A 101 -10.88 9.60 -10.90
C VAL A 101 -9.76 10.58 -11.27
N VAL A 102 -9.35 11.46 -10.36
CA VAL A 102 -8.29 12.45 -10.60
C VAL A 102 -7.17 12.40 -9.55
N ALA A 103 -7.50 11.97 -8.33
CA ALA A 103 -6.58 11.84 -7.21
C ALA A 103 -7.09 10.80 -6.21
N PHE A 104 -6.31 10.57 -5.15
CA PHE A 104 -6.71 9.81 -3.98
C PHE A 104 -6.54 10.66 -2.73
N ARG A 105 -7.56 10.63 -1.87
CA ARG A 105 -7.55 11.30 -0.56
C ARG A 105 -7.16 10.31 0.52
N ALA A 106 -6.12 10.64 1.29
CA ALA A 106 -5.82 9.92 2.52
C ALA A 106 -6.92 10.17 3.55
N GLN A 107 -7.45 9.08 4.11
CA GLN A 107 -8.37 9.10 5.23
C GLN A 107 -7.77 8.24 6.35
N LEU A 108 -7.66 8.83 7.54
CA LEU A 108 -7.13 8.13 8.70
C LEU A 108 -8.22 7.28 9.33
N GLY A 109 -7.86 6.08 9.77
CA GLY A 109 -8.70 5.28 10.65
C GLY A 109 -8.56 5.71 12.12
N PRO A 110 -9.39 5.17 13.04
CA PRO A 110 -9.41 5.57 14.44
C PRO A 110 -8.09 5.39 15.20
N GLN A 111 -7.21 4.50 14.75
CA GLN A 111 -5.89 4.32 15.34
C GLN A 111 -4.91 5.37 14.78
N ALA A 112 -4.81 5.49 13.45
CA ALA A 112 -3.96 6.49 12.81
C ALA A 112 -4.31 7.93 13.20
N GLU A 113 -5.58 8.26 13.46
CA GLU A 113 -5.96 9.62 13.90
C GLU A 113 -5.28 10.06 15.20
N LYS A 114 -4.92 9.11 16.08
CA LYS A 114 -4.25 9.40 17.35
C LYS A 114 -2.76 9.62 17.20
N GLU A 115 -2.19 9.24 16.06
CA GLU A 115 -0.76 9.26 15.81
C GLU A 115 -0.37 10.56 15.06
N PRO A 116 0.43 11.46 15.65
CA PRO A 116 0.85 12.71 14.99
C PRO A 116 1.56 12.46 13.65
N ALA A 117 2.29 11.34 13.57
CA ALA A 117 2.91 10.84 12.37
C ALA A 117 1.91 10.61 11.23
N CYS A 118 0.75 10.04 11.52
CA CYS A 118 -0.27 9.78 10.50
C CYS A 118 -1.08 11.03 10.18
N GLN A 119 -1.29 11.91 11.16
CA GLN A 119 -1.89 13.23 10.91
C GLN A 119 -1.07 14.09 9.93
N ALA A 120 0.26 13.90 9.86
CA ALA A 120 1.07 14.57 8.85
C ALA A 120 0.69 14.14 7.42
N LEU A 121 0.33 12.87 7.18
CA LEU A 121 -0.03 12.36 5.85
C LEU A 121 -1.24 13.09 5.24
N VAL A 122 -2.22 13.50 6.06
CA VAL A 122 -3.40 14.24 5.58
C VAL A 122 -3.17 15.75 5.48
N LYS A 123 -2.05 16.25 5.99
CA LYS A 123 -1.64 17.66 5.92
C LYS A 123 -0.61 17.91 4.82
N GLU A 124 0.12 16.88 4.40
CA GLU A 124 1.03 16.93 3.26
C GLU A 124 0.27 17.29 1.98
N GLY A 125 0.83 18.20 1.18
CA GLY A 125 0.25 18.63 -0.10
C GLY A 125 1.24 18.42 -1.22
N ASN A 126 0.95 17.48 -2.13
CA ASN A 126 1.78 17.20 -3.31
C ASN A 126 1.37 18.07 -4.51
N GLY A 127 1.04 19.34 -4.27
CA GLY A 127 0.53 20.26 -5.30
C GLY A 127 -0.95 20.08 -5.68
N LEU A 128 -1.61 19.02 -5.20
CA LEU A 128 -3.04 18.76 -5.42
C LEU A 128 -3.96 19.27 -4.29
N GLY A 129 -3.36 19.74 -3.19
CA GLY A 129 -4.05 20.09 -1.95
C GLY A 129 -3.73 19.12 -0.80
N PRO A 130 -4.12 19.45 0.44
CA PRO A 130 -3.79 18.65 1.62
C PRO A 130 -4.38 17.23 1.56
N GLY A 131 -3.56 16.23 1.80
CA GLY A 131 -3.96 14.82 1.86
C GLY A 131 -4.34 14.21 0.52
N LEU A 132 -4.07 14.92 -0.59
CA LEU A 132 -4.34 14.46 -1.96
C LEU A 132 -3.06 13.95 -2.63
N TYR A 133 -3.20 12.80 -3.27
CA TYR A 133 -2.14 12.06 -3.92
C TYR A 133 -2.53 11.74 -5.36
N GLY A 134 -1.60 11.88 -6.30
CA GLY A 134 -1.84 11.62 -7.71
C GLY A 134 -1.99 10.13 -8.01
N LYS A 135 -2.66 9.80 -9.12
CA LYS A 135 -2.93 8.40 -9.56
C LYS A 135 -1.71 7.49 -9.56
N TYR A 136 -0.55 8.04 -9.90
CA TYR A 136 0.69 7.29 -10.07
C TYR A 136 1.59 7.29 -8.83
N ASP A 137 1.20 8.01 -7.78
CA ASP A 137 1.97 8.06 -6.55
C ASP A 137 2.01 6.69 -5.86
N VAL A 138 3.14 6.39 -5.24
CA VAL A 138 3.31 5.22 -4.39
C VAL A 138 3.59 5.68 -2.97
N ILE A 139 2.59 5.50 -2.11
CA ILE A 139 2.65 5.94 -0.71
C ILE A 139 3.01 4.76 0.16
N VAL A 140 4.20 4.81 0.77
CA VAL A 140 4.62 3.82 1.77
C VAL A 140 4.16 4.32 3.13
N LEU A 141 3.04 3.77 3.60
CA LEU A 141 2.49 4.10 4.91
C LEU A 141 3.46 3.69 6.01
N ARG A 142 3.57 4.50 7.05
CA ARG A 142 4.29 4.10 8.26
C ARG A 142 3.55 2.94 8.94
N PRO A 143 4.27 2.08 9.69
CA PRO A 143 3.67 0.93 10.38
C PRO A 143 2.49 1.30 11.29
N GLU A 144 2.55 2.49 11.90
CA GLU A 144 1.54 3.04 12.80
C GLU A 144 0.31 3.58 12.07
N CYS A 145 0.40 3.81 10.76
CA CYS A 145 -0.69 4.31 9.93
C CYS A 145 -1.40 3.18 9.19
N SER A 146 -1.40 1.97 9.77
CA SER A 146 -1.87 0.74 9.11
C SER A 146 -3.37 0.73 8.80
N ASP A 147 -4.18 1.54 9.48
CA ASP A 147 -5.62 1.71 9.21
C ASP A 147 -5.94 2.98 8.39
N CYS A 148 -4.92 3.65 7.83
CA CYS A 148 -5.13 4.71 6.85
C CYS A 148 -5.56 4.10 5.51
N ARG A 149 -6.59 4.68 4.88
CA ARG A 149 -7.09 4.28 3.55
C ARG A 149 -7.00 5.43 2.55
N PHE A 150 -7.04 5.08 1.28
CA PHE A 150 -7.04 6.04 0.18
C PHE A 150 -8.32 5.93 -0.62
N VAL A 151 -9.10 7.00 -0.61
CA VAL A 151 -10.41 7.06 -1.28
C VAL A 151 -10.24 7.78 -2.61
N PRO A 152 -10.76 7.23 -3.73
CA PRO A 152 -10.71 7.93 -5.01
C PRO A 152 -11.45 9.26 -4.90
N VAL A 153 -10.89 10.28 -5.54
CA VAL A 153 -11.53 11.59 -5.75
C VAL A 153 -11.85 11.69 -7.22
N HIS A 154 -13.12 11.92 -7.53
CA HIS A 154 -13.63 12.05 -8.88
C HIS A 154 -13.65 13.52 -9.34
N GLN A 155 -13.60 13.74 -10.64
CA GLN A 155 -13.52 15.07 -11.25
C GLN A 155 -14.65 16.00 -10.80
N HIS A 156 -15.86 15.46 -10.58
CA HIS A 156 -17.03 16.24 -10.15
C HIS A 156 -16.99 16.66 -8.67
N GLU A 157 -16.11 16.05 -7.86
CA GLU A 157 -15.90 16.42 -6.45
C GLU A 157 -14.92 17.58 -6.30
N LEU A 158 -14.20 17.93 -7.38
CA LEU A 158 -13.38 19.13 -7.44
C LEU A 158 -14.26 20.28 -7.92
N GLU A 159 -14.64 21.17 -7.01
CA GLU A 159 -15.17 22.49 -7.37
C GLU A 159 -14.01 23.31 -7.93
N TRP A 160 -14.06 23.65 -9.22
CA TRP A 160 -13.11 24.54 -9.90
C TRP A 160 -13.61 25.97 -9.90
#